data_AF-A0A1C4TLL8-F1
#
_entry.id   AF-A0A1C4TLL8-F1
#
_cell.length_a   1.000
_cell.length_b   1.000
_cell.length_c   1.000
_cell.angle_alpha   90.00
_cell.angle_beta   90.00
_cell.angle_gamma   90.00
#
_symmetry.space_group_name_H-M   'P 1'
#
loop_
_entity.id
_entity.type
_entity.pdbx_description
1 polymer ?
#
loop_
_entity_poly.entity_id
_entity_poly.type
_entity_poly.pdbx_seq_one_letter_code
_entity_poly.pdbx_strand_id
1 'polypeptide(L)' 'GPHGKRLRVNTWTVNKAADAVKARDYGVDGIITNFPDVVRDATS' A
#
# COMPACT_ATOMS: atom_id res chain seq x y z
N GLY A 1 0.74 19.22 2.28
CA GLY A 1 1.15 19.09 0.87
C GLY A 1 1.15 20.45 0.21
N PRO A 2 1.74 20.59 -0.98
CA PRO A 2 2.00 21.90 -1.64
C PRO A 2 0.76 22.78 -1.85
N HIS A 3 -0.45 22.24 -1.68
CA HIS A 3 -1.73 22.96 -1.77
C HIS A 3 -2.57 22.88 -0.49
N GLY A 4 -1.94 22.76 0.69
CA GLY A 4 -2.64 22.64 1.98
C GLY A 4 -3.33 21.29 2.21
N LYS A 5 -3.19 20.32 1.30
CA LYS A 5 -3.77 18.97 1.41
C LYS A 5 -2.74 17.94 1.87
N ARG A 6 -3.15 16.91 2.62
CA ARG A 6 -2.26 15.76 2.96
C ARG A 6 -1.77 15.09 1.67
N LEU A 7 -0.47 14.81 1.60
CA LEU A 7 0.08 14.00 0.51
C LEU A 7 -0.26 12.53 0.77
N ARG A 8 -0.70 11.83 -0.27
CA ARG A 8 -0.95 10.40 -0.25
C ARG A 8 0.37 9.65 -0.43
N VAL A 9 0.61 8.62 0.36
CA VAL A 9 1.76 7.72 0.22
C VAL A 9 1.27 6.42 -0.40
N ASN A 10 1.67 6.16 -1.65
CA ASN A 10 1.32 4.92 -2.35
C ASN A 10 2.61 4.16 -2.71
N THR A 11 2.69 2.87 -2.40
CA THR A 11 3.89 2.05 -2.70
C THR A 11 3.87 1.50 -4.11
N TRP A 12 5.05 1.32 -4.72
CA TRP A 12 5.26 0.74 -6.05
C TRP A 12 6.38 -0.31 -6.02
N THR A 13 6.28 -1.52 -6.59
CA THR A 13 5.14 -2.42 -6.76
C THR A 13 5.30 -3.53 -5.72
N VAL A 14 4.27 -3.86 -4.95
CA VAL A 14 4.37 -4.87 -3.87
C VAL A 14 3.55 -6.11 -4.24
N ASN A 15 4.24 -7.23 -4.44
CA ASN A 15 3.63 -8.47 -4.94
C ASN A 15 3.50 -9.58 -3.89
N LYS A 16 4.13 -9.41 -2.71
CA LYS A 16 4.18 -10.44 -1.67
C LYS A 16 3.30 -10.04 -0.49
N ALA A 17 2.56 -11.00 0.06
CA ALA A 17 1.69 -10.79 1.22
C ALA A 17 2.45 -10.19 2.43
N ALA A 18 3.63 -10.72 2.76
CA ALA A 18 4.41 -10.23 3.89
C ALA A 18 4.85 -8.77 3.74
N ASP A 19 5.16 -8.34 2.51
CA ASP A 19 5.54 -6.95 2.24
C ASP A 19 4.31 -6.03 2.19
N ALA A 20 3.16 -6.56 1.77
CA ALA A 20 1.88 -5.83 1.83
C ALA A 20 1.45 -5.56 3.28
N VAL A 21 1.61 -6.53 4.18
CA VAL A 21 1.36 -6.36 5.62
C VAL A 21 2.27 -5.26 6.19
N LYS A 22 3.58 -5.30 5.89
CA LYS A 22 4.51 -4.24 6.33
C LYS A 22 4.12 -2.87 5.80
N ALA A 23 3.75 -2.77 4.52
CA ALA A 23 3.33 -1.51 3.92
C ALA A 23 2.06 -0.96 4.60
N ARG A 24 1.07 -1.82 4.88
CA ARG A 24 -0.12 -1.45 5.66
C ARG A 24 0.26 -0.94 7.05
N ASP A 25 1.16 -1.64 7.74
CA ASP A 25 1.59 -1.28 9.10
C ASP A 25 2.38 0.04 9.12
N TYR A 26 3.02 0.41 8.00
CA TYR A 26 3.60 1.74 7.80
C TYR A 26 2.57 2.85 7.52
N GLY A 27 1.28 2.51 7.43
CA GLY A 27 0.21 3.49 7.24
C GLY A 27 0.16 4.11 5.85
N VAL A 28 0.61 3.37 4.83
CA VAL A 28 0.50 3.84 3.44
C VAL A 28 -0.97 3.93 3.02
N ASP A 29 -1.27 4.86 2.14
CA ASP A 29 -2.63 5.10 1.67
C ASP A 29 -3.01 4.27 0.44
N GLY A 30 -2.08 3.47 -0.09
CA GLY A 30 -2.32 2.62 -1.25
C GLY A 30 -1.13 1.72 -1.58
N ILE A 31 -1.42 0.55 -2.14
CA ILE A 31 -0.43 -0.41 -2.62
C ILE A 31 -0.70 -0.67 -4.10
N ILE A 32 0.29 -0.40 -4.94
CA ILE A 32 0.27 -0.78 -6.36
C ILE A 32 0.87 -2.18 -6.48
N THR A 33 0.17 -3.09 -7.13
CA THR A 33 0.51 -4.53 -7.18
C THR A 33 0.08 -5.17 -8.50
N ASN A 34 0.78 -6.23 -8.90
CA ASN A 34 0.36 -7.12 -9.98
C ASN A 34 -0.57 -8.24 -9.49
N PHE A 35 -0.70 -8.43 -8.17
CA PHE A 35 -1.49 -9.51 -7.55
C PHE A 35 -2.47 -8.91 -6.52
N PRO A 36 -3.53 -8.23 -6.98
CA PRO A 36 -4.46 -7.51 -6.11
C PRO A 36 -5.23 -8.41 -5.14
N ASP A 37 -5.45 -9.66 -5.52
CA ASP A 37 -6.01 -10.71 -4.68
C ASP A 37 -5.10 -11.04 -3.48
N VAL A 38 -3.81 -11.28 -3.73
CA VAL A 38 -2.82 -11.56 -2.66
C VAL A 38 -2.72 -10.38 -1.69
N VAL A 39 -2.70 -9.15 -2.21
CA VAL A 39 -2.64 -7.95 -1.36
C VAL A 39 -3.92 -7.79 -0.56
N ARG A 40 -5.09 -7.95 -1.18
CA ARG A 40 -6.39 -7.86 -0.48
C ARG A 40 -6.46 -8.85 0.68
N ASP A 41 -6.14 -10.11 0.43
CA ASP A 41 -6.24 -11.15 1.45
C ASP A 41 -5.25 -10.93 2.60
N ALA A 42 -4.08 -10.35 2.31
CA ALA A 42 -3.06 -10.05 3.32
C ALA A 42 -3.38 -8.82 4.19
N THR A 43 -4.18 -7.86 3.69
CA THR A 43 -4.43 -6.59 4.38
C THR A 43 -5.86 -6.40 4.88
N SER A 44 -6.75 -7.36 4.63
CA SER A 44 -8.14 -7.37 5.13
C SER A 44 -8.23 -7.43 6.65
#